data_AF-K2ALF3-F1
#
_entry.id   AF-K2ALF3-F1
#
_cell.length_a   1.000
_cell.length_b   1.000
_cell.length_c   1.000
_cell.angle_alpha   90.00
_cell.angle_beta   90.00
_cell.angle_gamma   90.00
#
_symmetry.space_group_name_H-M   'P 1'
#
loop_
_entity.id
_entity.type
_entity.pdbx_description
1 polymer ?
#
loop_
_entity_poly.entity_id
_entity_poly.type
_entity_poly.pdbx_seq_one_letter_code
_entity_poly.pdbx_strand_id
1 'polypeptide(L)'
;MMNKNLNTDSRKSSRAFSLIELMIVIAIIGILVAVAIPQFNDMIKDTQLTKAKQDCDTFVQAIQKFNSLEGTTVQDKYMKELKGKYISTLETLKDPWGNRYEQDYRKGIVYSKGPDGKHKDGPSSLPENKDDVFITYIGALSLVSAKIEVNPLGGNFLDPLETEKCFDVLHLYFNKEVQIPVGGVNLKA
;
A
#
# COMPACT_ATOMS: atom_id res chain seq x y z
N MET A 1 -50.01 -17.72 -80.62
CA MET A 1 -48.81 -16.87 -80.48
C MET A 1 -48.19 -17.18 -79.13
N MET A 2 -46.94 -17.65 -79.12
CA MET A 2 -46.22 -18.22 -77.98
C MET A 2 -45.36 -17.12 -77.33
N ASN A 3 -45.57 -16.78 -76.06
CA ASN A 3 -44.72 -15.82 -75.36
C ASN A 3 -43.81 -16.55 -74.35
N LYS A 4 -42.52 -16.63 -74.66
CA LYS A 4 -41.48 -17.19 -73.79
C LYS A 4 -40.85 -16.05 -72.99
N ASN A 5 -41.22 -15.91 -71.72
CA ASN A 5 -40.43 -15.12 -70.77
C ASN A 5 -39.32 -16.00 -70.20
N LEU A 6 -38.09 -15.76 -70.64
CA LEU A 6 -36.89 -16.41 -70.10
C LEU A 6 -36.47 -15.66 -68.82
N ASN A 7 -36.87 -16.19 -67.67
CA ASN A 7 -36.38 -15.71 -66.39
C ASN A 7 -34.96 -16.28 -66.18
N THR A 8 -33.94 -15.44 -66.38
CA THR A 8 -32.55 -15.80 -66.12
C THR A 8 -32.24 -15.58 -64.64
N ASP A 9 -32.52 -16.58 -63.80
CA ASP A 9 -32.06 -16.59 -62.42
C ASP A 9 -30.53 -16.73 -62.39
N SER A 10 -29.85 -15.61 -62.24
CA SER A 10 -28.43 -15.56 -61.89
C SER A 10 -28.24 -16.23 -60.53
N ARG A 11 -27.87 -17.51 -60.52
CA ARG A 11 -27.43 -18.22 -59.31
C ARG A 11 -26.15 -17.55 -58.81
N LYS A 12 -26.29 -16.57 -57.92
CA LYS A 12 -25.19 -16.14 -57.05
C LYS A 12 -24.70 -17.40 -56.34
N SER A 13 -23.47 -17.80 -56.63
CA SER A 13 -22.78 -18.86 -55.89
C SER A 13 -22.64 -18.40 -54.44
N SER A 14 -23.58 -18.83 -53.60
CA SER A 14 -23.48 -18.72 -52.15
C SER A 14 -22.34 -19.65 -51.74
N ARG A 15 -21.11 -19.12 -51.64
CA ARG A 15 -20.00 -19.83 -50.98
C ARG A 15 -20.36 -19.94 -49.51
N ALA A 16 -20.96 -21.06 -49.12
CA ALA A 16 -21.16 -21.41 -47.73
C ALA A 16 -19.80 -21.80 -47.12
N PHE A 17 -19.52 -21.27 -45.92
CA PHE A 17 -18.31 -21.54 -45.16
C PHE A 17 -18.24 -23.03 -44.79
N SER A 18 -17.04 -23.64 -44.85
CA SER A 18 -16.90 -25.05 -44.49
C SER A 18 -16.82 -25.22 -42.98
N LEU A 19 -17.46 -26.27 -42.44
CA LEU A 19 -17.37 -26.59 -41.01
C LEU A 19 -15.93 -26.84 -40.57
N ILE A 20 -15.10 -27.43 -41.45
CA ILE A 20 -13.69 -27.69 -41.13
C ILE A 20 -12.89 -26.38 -41.00
N GLU A 21 -13.23 -25.36 -41.79
CA GLU A 21 -12.59 -24.05 -41.76
C GLU A 21 -12.86 -23.38 -40.41
N LEU A 22 -14.10 -23.47 -39.92
CA LEU A 22 -14.45 -23.00 -38.60
C LEU A 22 -13.74 -23.79 -37.48
N MET A 23 -13.67 -25.12 -37.62
CA MET A 23 -13.00 -25.98 -36.62
C MET A 23 -11.51 -25.66 -36.46
N ILE A 24 -10.81 -25.39 -37.56
CA ILE A 24 -9.39 -25.03 -37.53
C ILE A 24 -9.22 -23.64 -36.89
N VAL A 25 -10.09 -22.69 -37.20
CA VAL A 25 -10.03 -21.33 -36.64
C VAL A 25 -10.22 -21.35 -35.11
N ILE A 26 -11.23 -22.06 -34.60
CA ILE A 26 -11.45 -22.15 -33.15
C ILE A 26 -10.31 -22.90 -32.45
N ALA A 27 -9.70 -23.90 -33.10
CA ALA A 27 -8.55 -24.61 -32.54
C ALA A 27 -7.33 -23.69 -32.40
N ILE A 28 -7.02 -22.89 -33.43
CA ILE A 28 -5.92 -21.92 -33.38
C ILE A 28 -6.17 -20.84 -32.31
N ILE A 29 -7.39 -20.28 -32.27
CA ILE A 29 -7.76 -19.29 -31.25
C ILE A 29 -7.64 -19.89 -29.84
N GLY A 30 -8.07 -21.15 -29.65
CA GLY A 30 -7.94 -21.85 -28.37
C GLY A 30 -6.50 -21.94 -27.89
N ILE A 31 -5.56 -22.28 -28.78
CA ILE A 31 -4.12 -22.34 -28.46
C ILE A 31 -3.58 -20.96 -28.09
N LEU A 32 -3.91 -19.93 -28.88
CA LEU A 32 -3.46 -18.56 -28.60
C LEU A 32 -3.97 -18.04 -27.24
N VAL A 33 -5.25 -18.27 -26.94
CA VAL A 33 -5.87 -17.85 -25.69
C VAL A 33 -5.26 -18.57 -24.49
N ALA A 34 -4.98 -19.87 -24.61
CA ALA A 34 -4.37 -20.66 -23.54
C ALA A 34 -3.00 -20.11 -23.09
N VAL A 35 -2.20 -19.59 -24.03
CA VAL A 35 -0.90 -18.98 -23.72
C VAL A 35 -1.03 -17.52 -23.29
N ALA A 36 -1.94 -16.76 -23.90
CA ALA A 36 -2.06 -15.32 -23.67
C ALA A 36 -2.67 -14.96 -22.30
N ILE A 37 -3.66 -15.72 -21.81
CA ILE A 37 -4.35 -15.44 -20.54
C ILE A 37 -3.39 -15.39 -19.32
N PRO A 38 -2.54 -16.40 -19.05
CA PRO A 38 -1.68 -16.37 -17.87
C PRO A 38 -0.70 -15.19 -17.91
N GLN A 39 -0.11 -14.90 -19.07
CA GLN A 39 0.79 -13.76 -19.24
C GLN A 39 0.09 -12.42 -18.98
N PHE A 40 -1.13 -12.27 -19.48
CA PHE A 40 -1.91 -11.05 -19.25
C PHE A 40 -2.25 -10.86 -17.76
N ASN A 41 -2.60 -11.94 -17.05
CA ASN A 41 -2.92 -11.87 -15.63
C ASN A 41 -1.74 -11.39 -14.78
N ASP A 42 -0.52 -11.84 -15.06
CA ASP A 42 0.66 -11.41 -14.30
C ASP A 42 1.02 -9.95 -14.62
N MET A 43 0.93 -9.53 -15.88
CA MET A 43 1.09 -8.12 -16.27
C MET A 43 0.12 -7.19 -15.53
N ILE A 44 -1.14 -7.63 -15.37
CA ILE A 44 -2.15 -6.86 -14.63
C ILE A 44 -1.77 -6.73 -13.16
N LYS A 45 -1.32 -7.82 -12.50
CA LYS A 45 -0.87 -7.76 -11.10
C LYS A 45 0.31 -6.81 -10.92
N ASP A 46 1.31 -6.87 -11.79
CA ASP A 46 2.49 -5.99 -11.73
C ASP A 46 2.11 -4.52 -11.94
N THR A 47 1.16 -4.27 -12.86
CA THR A 47 0.62 -2.93 -13.11
C THR A 47 -0.13 -2.39 -11.89
N GLN A 48 -0.93 -3.24 -11.23
CA GLN A 48 -1.63 -2.88 -10.00
C GLN A 48 -0.65 -2.53 -8.89
N LEU A 49 0.35 -3.39 -8.62
CA LEU A 49 1.38 -3.13 -7.60
C LEU A 49 2.15 -1.83 -7.89
N THR A 50 2.53 -1.61 -9.14
CA THR A 50 3.25 -0.39 -9.56
C THR A 50 2.39 0.86 -9.35
N LYS A 51 1.10 0.79 -9.70
CA LYS A 51 0.16 1.89 -9.49
C LYS A 51 -0.04 2.18 -8.00
N ALA A 52 -0.26 1.15 -7.19
CA ALA A 52 -0.41 1.31 -5.74
C ALA A 52 0.80 1.99 -5.11
N LYS A 53 2.00 1.59 -5.54
CA LYS A 53 3.25 2.22 -5.12
C LYS A 53 3.35 3.70 -5.52
N GLN A 54 3.04 4.03 -6.77
CA GLN A 54 3.08 5.41 -7.28
C GLN A 54 2.09 6.33 -6.54
N ASP A 55 0.89 5.81 -6.25
CA ASP A 55 -0.12 6.55 -5.48
C ASP A 55 0.38 6.76 -4.03
N CYS A 56 0.93 5.73 -3.38
CA CYS A 56 1.56 5.84 -2.05
C CYS A 56 2.70 6.89 -2.05
N ASP A 57 3.56 6.90 -3.07
CA ASP A 57 4.64 7.91 -3.20
C ASP A 57 4.06 9.33 -3.33
N THR A 58 2.94 9.49 -4.04
CA THR A 58 2.24 10.78 -4.15
C THR A 58 1.71 11.24 -2.80
N PHE A 59 1.12 10.33 -2.01
CA PHE A 59 0.71 10.63 -0.64
C PHE A 59 1.88 11.03 0.25
N VAL A 60 2.98 10.29 0.17
CA VAL A 60 4.20 10.57 0.93
C VAL A 60 4.71 11.99 0.66
N GLN A 61 4.80 12.37 -0.62
CA GLN A 61 5.23 13.72 -0.99
C GLN A 61 4.29 14.79 -0.41
N ALA A 62 2.97 14.56 -0.47
CA ALA A 62 1.97 15.46 0.09
C ALA A 62 2.08 15.57 1.63
N ILE A 63 2.28 14.44 2.33
CA ILE A 63 2.47 14.39 3.77
C ILE A 63 3.73 15.14 4.18
N GLN A 64 4.87 14.88 3.52
CA GLN A 64 6.13 15.56 3.82
C GLN A 64 6.01 17.07 3.60
N LYS A 65 5.34 17.50 2.52
CA LYS A 65 5.08 18.91 2.26
C LYS A 65 4.19 19.54 3.33
N PHE A 66 3.12 18.86 3.73
CA PHE A 66 2.24 19.33 4.81
C PHE A 66 3.01 19.47 6.13
N ASN A 67 3.74 18.42 6.53
CA ASN A 67 4.49 18.38 7.77
C ASN A 67 5.57 19.47 7.84
N SER A 68 6.17 19.81 6.70
CA SER A 68 7.18 20.87 6.62
C SER A 68 6.60 22.28 6.66
N LEU A 69 5.38 22.51 6.14
CA LEU A 69 4.83 23.85 5.94
C LEU A 69 3.86 24.27 7.05
N GLU A 70 3.10 23.33 7.59
CA GLU A 70 2.01 23.64 8.55
C GLU A 70 2.48 23.53 10.01
N GLY A 71 3.72 23.08 10.26
CA GLY A 71 4.27 22.91 11.61
C GLY A 71 3.56 21.83 12.45
N THR A 72 2.70 21.04 11.82
CA THR A 72 1.95 19.93 12.42
C THR A 72 2.03 18.70 11.52
N THR A 73 1.77 17.52 12.07
CA THR A 73 1.81 16.26 11.34
C THR A 73 0.42 15.83 10.89
N VAL A 74 0.29 15.23 9.71
CA VAL A 74 -0.94 14.52 9.32
C VAL A 74 -1.17 13.37 10.31
N GLN A 75 -2.34 13.30 10.95
CA GLN A 75 -2.65 12.28 11.96
C GLN A 75 -3.82 11.38 11.56
N ASP A 76 -4.75 11.87 10.74
CA ASP A 76 -5.89 11.05 10.30
C ASP A 76 -5.40 9.85 9.47
N LYS A 77 -6.01 8.70 9.75
CA LYS A 77 -5.70 7.44 9.07
C LYS A 77 -5.92 7.50 7.55
N TYR A 78 -6.83 8.35 7.09
CA TYR A 78 -7.14 8.56 5.67
C TYR A 78 -6.63 9.91 5.15
N MET A 79 -5.71 10.55 5.88
CA MET A 79 -5.01 11.77 5.47
C MET A 79 -5.95 12.92 5.08
N LYS A 80 -7.08 13.09 5.78
CA LYS A 80 -8.10 14.11 5.48
C LYS A 80 -7.55 15.53 5.44
N GLU A 81 -6.50 15.80 6.20
CA GLU A 81 -5.81 17.09 6.28
C GLU A 81 -5.16 17.49 4.95
N LEU A 82 -4.87 16.51 4.08
CA LEU A 82 -4.30 16.76 2.76
C LEU A 82 -5.36 17.19 1.73
N LYS A 83 -6.66 17.07 2.05
CA LYS A 83 -7.76 17.35 1.12
C LYS A 83 -7.68 18.79 0.59
N GLY A 84 -7.81 18.93 -0.72
CA GLY A 84 -7.85 20.23 -1.39
C GLY A 84 -6.46 20.77 -1.69
N LYS A 85 -5.79 21.36 -0.68
CA LYS A 85 -4.52 22.09 -0.88
C LYS A 85 -3.36 21.19 -1.35
N TYR A 86 -3.32 19.95 -0.89
CA TYR A 86 -2.24 19.01 -1.19
C TYR A 86 -2.67 17.92 -2.16
N ILE A 87 -3.89 17.38 -2.00
CA ILE A 87 -4.48 16.38 -2.89
C ILE A 87 -5.96 16.72 -3.12
N SER A 88 -6.31 17.07 -4.35
CA SER A 88 -7.69 17.41 -4.74
C SER A 88 -8.59 16.17 -4.86
N THR A 89 -8.04 15.03 -5.27
CA THR A 89 -8.76 13.78 -5.54
C THR A 89 -8.74 12.78 -4.38
N LEU A 90 -8.48 13.24 -3.15
CA LEU A 90 -8.26 12.37 -1.99
C LEU A 90 -9.39 11.35 -1.76
N GLU A 91 -10.65 11.76 -1.96
CA GLU A 91 -11.82 10.91 -1.67
C GLU A 91 -12.13 9.89 -2.78
N THR A 92 -11.71 10.21 -4.01
CA THR A 92 -11.96 9.40 -5.20
C THR A 92 -10.77 8.51 -5.55
N LEU A 93 -9.58 8.83 -5.05
CA LEU A 93 -8.38 8.03 -5.25
C LEU A 93 -8.50 6.73 -4.45
N LYS A 94 -8.50 5.62 -5.18
CA LYS A 94 -8.56 4.26 -4.64
C LYS A 94 -7.37 3.48 -5.16
N ASP A 95 -6.98 2.49 -4.39
CA ASP A 95 -6.02 1.52 -4.86
C ASP A 95 -6.61 0.66 -6.00
N PRO A 96 -5.78 -0.13 -6.70
CA PRO A 96 -6.24 -0.94 -7.84
C PRO A 96 -7.31 -1.99 -7.48
N TRP A 97 -7.47 -2.30 -6.19
CA TRP A 97 -8.44 -3.25 -5.67
C TRP A 97 -9.69 -2.58 -5.10
N GLY A 98 -9.76 -1.24 -5.13
CA GLY A 98 -10.91 -0.45 -4.72
C GLY A 98 -10.89 0.01 -3.25
N ASN A 99 -9.84 -0.33 -2.50
CA ASN A 99 -9.66 0.10 -1.13
C ASN A 99 -9.11 1.54 -1.05
N ARG A 100 -9.26 2.17 0.11
CA ARG A 100 -8.63 3.47 0.40
C ARG A 100 -7.21 3.24 0.86
N TYR A 101 -6.32 4.18 0.49
CA TYR A 101 -5.00 4.27 1.09
C TYR A 101 -5.12 4.68 2.56
N GLU A 102 -4.24 4.15 3.39
CA GLU A 102 -4.19 4.39 4.82
C GLU A 102 -2.78 4.80 5.26
N GLN A 103 -2.71 5.55 6.35
CA GLN A 103 -1.48 6.06 6.93
C GLN A 103 -1.37 5.62 8.39
N ASP A 104 -0.14 5.34 8.83
CA ASP A 104 0.24 5.31 10.23
C ASP A 104 1.35 6.35 10.46
N TYR A 105 0.96 7.49 11.04
CA TYR A 105 1.85 8.63 11.25
C TYR A 105 2.95 8.36 12.27
N ARG A 106 2.73 7.42 13.20
CA ARG A 106 3.68 7.07 14.26
C ARG A 106 4.81 6.23 13.71
N LYS A 107 4.47 5.31 12.80
CA LYS A 107 5.44 4.49 12.05
C LYS A 107 6.02 5.23 10.85
N GLY A 108 5.34 6.28 10.37
CA GLY A 108 5.78 7.05 9.20
C GLY A 108 5.58 6.30 7.90
N ILE A 109 4.45 5.59 7.77
CA ILE A 109 4.14 4.75 6.60
C ILE A 109 2.81 5.15 5.98
N VAL A 110 2.75 5.02 4.65
CA VAL A 110 1.51 5.00 3.86
C VAL A 110 1.41 3.62 3.20
N TYR A 111 0.21 3.06 3.16
CA TYR A 111 0.01 1.74 2.56
C TYR A 111 -1.33 1.57 1.85
N SER A 112 -1.33 0.64 0.90
CA SER A 112 -2.53 0.00 0.35
C SER A 112 -2.64 -1.41 0.92
N LYS A 113 -3.87 -1.86 1.13
CA LYS A 113 -4.21 -3.18 1.72
C LYS A 113 -4.17 -4.34 0.73
N GLY A 114 -3.62 -4.09 -0.46
CA GLY A 114 -3.54 -5.10 -1.50
C GLY A 114 -4.90 -5.66 -1.97
N PRO A 115 -4.85 -6.80 -2.69
CA PRO A 115 -6.02 -7.55 -3.12
C PRO A 115 -6.95 -8.03 -2.01
N ASP A 116 -6.41 -8.38 -0.83
CA ASP A 116 -7.22 -8.97 0.24
C ASP A 116 -8.01 -7.94 1.06
N GLY A 117 -7.59 -6.66 1.00
CA GLY A 117 -8.24 -5.55 1.67
C GLY A 117 -8.10 -5.55 3.19
N LYS A 118 -7.21 -6.38 3.73
CA LYS A 118 -6.98 -6.55 5.17
C LYS A 118 -5.65 -5.90 5.53
N HIS A 119 -5.56 -5.50 6.78
CA HIS A 119 -4.32 -5.01 7.37
C HIS A 119 -4.40 -5.26 8.86
N LYS A 120 -3.29 -5.69 9.44
CA LYS A 120 -3.14 -5.90 10.87
C LYS A 120 -1.96 -5.11 11.39
N ASP A 121 -2.17 -4.40 12.49
CA ASP A 121 -1.08 -3.67 13.14
C ASP A 121 0.06 -4.62 13.49
N GLY A 122 1.23 -4.37 12.89
CA GLY A 122 2.41 -5.21 13.08
C GLY A 122 3.39 -5.11 11.91
N PRO A 123 4.36 -6.04 11.83
CA PRO A 123 5.32 -6.05 10.74
C PRO A 123 4.66 -6.44 9.41
N SER A 124 5.25 -6.02 8.30
CA SER A 124 4.83 -6.42 6.94
C SER A 124 5.01 -7.92 6.68
N SER A 125 5.73 -8.64 7.54
CA SER A 125 5.89 -10.09 7.46
C SER A 125 4.69 -10.88 7.98
N LEU A 126 3.68 -10.22 8.58
CA LEU A 126 2.45 -10.89 8.99
C LEU A 126 1.73 -11.47 7.76
N PRO A 127 1.12 -12.67 7.86
CA PRO A 127 0.38 -13.27 6.75
C PRO A 127 -0.68 -12.35 6.15
N GLU A 128 -1.38 -11.58 6.99
CA GLU A 128 -2.42 -10.63 6.61
C GLU A 128 -1.89 -9.32 5.99
N ASN A 129 -0.57 -9.08 6.05
CA ASN A 129 0.07 -7.87 5.52
C ASN A 129 1.00 -8.20 4.34
N LYS A 130 0.99 -9.44 3.86
CA LYS A 130 1.98 -9.93 2.89
C LYS A 130 1.80 -9.31 1.51
N ASP A 131 0.56 -8.99 1.17
CA ASP A 131 0.15 -8.38 -0.09
C ASP A 131 -0.01 -6.85 -0.02
N ASP A 132 0.14 -6.27 1.17
CA ASP A 132 0.14 -4.83 1.38
C ASP A 132 1.34 -4.16 0.69
N VAL A 133 1.09 -2.98 0.13
CA VAL A 133 2.12 -2.13 -0.49
C VAL A 133 2.45 -1.00 0.46
N PHE A 134 3.59 -1.08 1.15
CA PHE A 134 4.05 -0.06 2.10
C PHE A 134 5.08 0.88 1.49
N ILE A 135 4.94 2.18 1.77
CA ILE A 135 5.99 3.18 1.55
C ILE A 135 6.24 3.95 2.84
N THR A 136 7.51 4.01 3.24
CA THR A 136 7.94 4.71 4.47
C THR A 136 8.47 6.09 4.12
N TYR A 137 8.01 7.11 4.84
CA TYR A 137 8.41 8.51 4.64
C TYR A 137 9.16 9.12 5.82
N ILE A 138 9.27 8.40 6.94
CA ILE A 138 10.22 8.68 8.01
C ILE A 138 11.44 7.79 7.81
N GLY A 139 12.65 8.35 7.96
CA GLY A 139 13.89 7.61 7.73
C GLY A 139 14.15 6.46 8.72
N ALA A 140 15.36 5.91 8.63
CA ALA A 140 15.85 4.94 9.61
C ALA A 140 15.70 5.48 11.05
N LEU A 141 15.54 4.56 12.02
CA LEU A 141 15.48 4.95 13.42
C LEU A 141 16.76 5.70 13.77
N SER A 142 16.62 6.94 14.23
CA SER A 142 17.73 7.77 14.66
C SER A 142 17.44 8.34 16.05
N LEU A 143 18.48 8.35 16.88
CA LEU A 143 18.48 9.06 18.13
C LEU A 143 18.61 10.56 17.80
N VAL A 144 17.59 11.32 18.18
CA VAL A 144 17.51 12.77 17.99
C VAL A 144 18.21 13.49 19.13
N SER A 145 17.99 13.03 20.36
CA SER A 145 18.60 13.61 21.56
C SER A 145 18.65 12.60 22.70
N ALA A 146 19.59 12.77 23.61
CA ALA A 146 19.66 12.02 24.86
C ALA A 146 19.90 12.99 26.02
N LYS A 147 19.21 12.75 27.14
CA LYS A 147 19.36 13.52 28.38
C LYS A 147 19.48 12.56 29.56
N ILE A 148 20.34 12.89 30.50
CA ILE A 148 20.43 12.21 31.80
C ILE A 148 19.91 13.17 32.86
N GLU A 149 18.98 12.70 33.69
CA GLU A 149 18.55 13.37 34.91
C GLU A 149 19.09 12.57 36.10
N VAL A 150 19.94 13.22 36.89
CA VAL A 150 20.56 12.61 38.07
C VAL A 150 19.63 12.82 39.26
N ASN A 151 19.22 11.73 39.91
CA ASN A 151 18.38 11.73 41.10
C ASN A 151 17.23 12.77 41.07
N PRO A 152 16.28 12.68 40.12
CA PRO A 152 15.26 13.71 39.93
C PRO A 152 14.29 13.82 41.11
N LEU A 153 14.19 12.79 41.95
CA LEU A 153 13.36 12.79 43.15
C LEU A 153 14.11 13.18 44.43
N GLY A 154 15.43 13.43 44.34
CA GLY A 154 16.25 13.92 45.45
C GLY A 154 16.37 12.96 46.63
N GLY A 155 16.19 11.64 46.40
CA GLY A 155 16.24 10.64 47.46
C GLY A 155 17.63 10.53 48.09
N ASN A 156 17.66 10.20 49.38
CA ASN A 156 18.90 9.88 50.09
C ASN A 156 19.12 8.36 50.15
N PHE A 157 20.21 7.88 49.56
CA PHE A 157 20.55 6.45 49.55
C PHE A 157 20.84 5.88 50.95
N LEU A 158 21.20 6.74 51.90
CA LEU A 158 21.45 6.33 53.28
C LEU A 158 20.17 6.16 54.10
N ASP A 159 19.02 6.62 53.58
CA ASP A 159 17.70 6.43 54.20
C ASP A 159 16.95 5.25 53.53
N PRO A 160 16.72 4.14 54.25
CA PRO A 160 15.99 2.98 53.71
C PRO A 160 14.58 3.32 53.22
N LEU A 161 13.95 4.39 53.74
CA LEU A 161 12.61 4.82 53.34
C LEU A 161 12.62 5.65 52.04
N GLU A 162 13.78 6.12 51.59
CA GLU A 162 13.94 6.95 50.38
C GLU A 162 14.73 6.27 49.27
N THR A 163 15.16 5.02 49.48
CA THR A 163 15.96 4.28 48.51
C THR A 163 15.23 4.12 47.17
N GLU A 164 13.90 4.00 47.17
CA GLU A 164 13.08 3.92 45.95
C GLU A 164 13.08 5.21 45.12
N LYS A 165 13.47 6.35 45.70
CA LYS A 165 13.61 7.63 45.02
C LYS A 165 15.02 7.85 44.45
N CYS A 166 15.98 6.99 44.81
CA CYS A 166 17.39 7.09 44.42
C CYS A 166 17.63 6.40 43.08
N PHE A 167 17.20 7.03 41.98
CA PHE A 167 17.47 6.54 40.63
C PHE A 167 17.82 7.69 39.69
N ASP A 168 18.62 7.38 38.66
CA ASP A 168 18.87 8.30 37.55
C ASP A 168 17.93 7.94 36.39
N VAL A 169 17.56 8.94 35.59
CA VAL A 169 16.69 8.75 34.42
C VAL A 169 17.46 9.05 33.14
N LEU A 170 17.46 8.08 32.22
CA LEU A 170 17.96 8.24 30.86
C LEU A 170 16.78 8.51 29.91
N HIS A 171 16.72 9.71 29.36
CA HIS A 171 15.77 10.07 28.30
C HIS A 171 16.43 9.87 26.94
N LEU A 172 15.79 9.08 26.07
CA LEU A 172 16.19 8.90 24.68
C LEU A 172 15.04 9.37 23.78
N TYR A 173 15.32 10.35 22.93
CA TYR A 173 14.38 10.89 21.97
C TYR A 173 14.71 10.35 20.59
N PHE A 174 13.75 9.70 19.96
CA PHE A 174 13.90 9.12 18.63
C PHE A 174 13.03 9.86 17.61
N ASN A 175 13.37 9.72 16.32
CA ASN A 175 12.60 10.29 15.22
C ASN A 175 11.30 9.52 14.89
N LYS A 176 11.00 8.43 15.62
CA LYS A 176 9.76 7.64 15.55
C LYS A 176 9.51 6.90 16.86
N GLU A 177 8.29 6.41 17.05
CA GLU A 177 7.93 5.63 18.24
C GLU A 177 8.74 4.32 18.32
N VAL A 178 9.16 3.97 19.54
CA VAL A 178 9.92 2.74 19.84
C VAL A 178 9.20 2.02 20.97
N GLN A 179 9.06 0.70 20.85
CA GLN A 179 8.49 -0.13 21.91
C GLN A 179 9.61 -0.77 22.76
N ILE A 180 9.45 -0.72 24.07
CA ILE A 180 10.32 -1.43 25.00
C ILE A 180 9.78 -2.87 25.15
N PRO A 181 10.62 -3.91 25.00
CA PRO A 181 10.21 -5.30 25.18
C PRO A 181 9.58 -5.57 26.56
N VAL A 182 8.60 -6.46 26.59
CA VAL A 182 7.99 -6.93 27.84
C VAL A 182 9.05 -7.72 28.62
N GLY A 183 9.47 -7.20 29.77
CA GLY A 183 10.61 -7.71 30.54
C GLY A 183 11.70 -6.66 30.83
N GLY A 184 11.57 -5.46 30.27
CA GLY A 184 12.50 -4.36 30.48
C GLY A 184 13.79 -4.49 29.68
N VAL A 185 14.63 -3.45 29.74
CA VAL A 185 15.96 -3.45 29.14
C VAL A 185 16.96 -3.73 30.26
N ASN A 186 17.70 -4.84 30.18
CA ASN A 186 18.84 -5.06 31.06
C ASN A 186 19.99 -4.14 30.61
N LEU A 187 20.07 -2.97 31.22
CA LEU A 187 21.22 -2.09 31.10
C LEU A 187 22.31 -2.62 32.04
N LYS A 188 23.34 -3.24 31.47
CA LYS A 188 24.55 -3.58 32.23
C LYS A 188 25.35 -2.29 32.44
N ALA A 189 25.65 -1.98 33.70
CA ALA A 189 26.60 -0.96 34.08
C ALA A 189 28.04 -1.39 33.74
#